data_AF-A0A8C6UGU0-F1
#
_entry.id   AF-A0A8C6UGU0-F1
#
_cell.length_a   1.000
_cell.length_b   1.000
_cell.length_c   1.000
_cell.angle_alpha   90.00
_cell.angle_beta   90.00
_cell.angle_gamma   90.00
#
_symmetry.space_group_name_H-M   'P 1'
#
loop_
_entity.id
_entity.type
_entity.pdbx_description
1 polymer ?
#
loop_
_entity_poly.entity_id
_entity_poly.type
_entity_poly.pdbx_seq_one_letter_code
_entity_poly.pdbx_strand_id
1 'polypeptide(L)'
;MTAAANLKWLLTWERKARVFLCFLGFVLSIYALHVELSRENNPDYRAMCDLGQYVSCSKVFTSRWGRGFGLVQIIVGHDSPLNQPNSVLGIIFYSLQLGLGLSQSQKNAAILVMASWVSVAGSLYLASILVFVLGDFCMVCVSTYVINFALLFINLKRRTVLDEIREKTE
;
A
#
# COMPACT_ATOMS: atom_id res chain seq x y z
N MET A 1 -27.20 23.05 -6.09
CA MET A 1 -25.75 23.11 -5.77
C MET A 1 -25.00 23.30 -7.08
N THR A 2 -24.24 24.39 -7.22
CA THR A 2 -23.49 24.68 -8.46
C THR A 2 -22.39 23.66 -8.68
N ALA A 3 -22.07 23.33 -9.94
CA ALA A 3 -21.06 22.32 -10.28
C ALA A 3 -19.69 22.59 -9.60
N ALA A 4 -19.33 23.86 -9.41
CA ALA A 4 -18.12 24.26 -8.69
C ALA A 4 -18.13 23.89 -7.18
N ALA A 5 -19.30 23.96 -6.52
CA ALA A 5 -19.44 23.56 -5.12
C ALA A 5 -19.26 22.05 -4.95
N ASN A 6 -19.80 21.25 -5.89
CA ASN A 6 -19.61 19.79 -5.90
C ASN A 6 -18.15 19.38 -6.11
N LEU A 7 -17.44 20.07 -7.02
CA LEU A 7 -16.04 19.79 -7.31
C LEU A 7 -15.13 20.09 -6.12
N LYS A 8 -15.32 21.24 -5.47
CA LYS A 8 -14.58 21.65 -4.28
C LYS A 8 -14.85 20.71 -3.09
N TRP A 9 -16.09 20.24 -2.95
CA TRP A 9 -16.45 19.25 -1.93
C TRP A 9 -15.75 17.91 -2.19
N LEU A 10 -15.79 17.40 -3.42
CA LEU A 10 -15.11 16.16 -3.84
C LEU A 10 -13.61 16.22 -3.54
N LEU A 11 -12.94 17.31 -3.91
CA LEU A 11 -11.52 17.54 -3.62
C LEU A 11 -11.21 17.58 -2.12
N THR A 12 -12.09 18.15 -1.31
CA THR A 12 -11.90 18.23 0.15
C THR A 12 -12.09 16.87 0.81
N TRP A 13 -13.12 16.13 0.39
CA TRP A 13 -13.39 14.78 0.86
C TRP A 13 -12.25 13.82 0.47
N GLU A 14 -11.80 13.89 -0.78
CA GLU A 14 -10.68 13.14 -1.34
C GLU A 14 -9.41 13.35 -0.50
N ARG A 15 -9.05 14.60 -0.21
CA ARG A 15 -7.88 14.93 0.63
C ARG A 15 -7.99 14.32 2.03
N LYS A 16 -9.14 14.45 2.69
CA LYS A 16 -9.35 13.87 4.03
C LYS A 16 -9.25 12.35 4.01
N ALA A 17 -9.91 11.71 3.04
CA ALA A 17 -9.87 10.26 2.87
C ALA A 17 -8.44 9.76 2.58
N ARG A 18 -7.70 10.45 1.70
CA ARG A 18 -6.30 10.15 1.41
C ARG A 18 -5.44 10.22 2.65
N VAL A 19 -5.50 11.32 3.40
CA VAL A 19 -4.68 11.50 4.62
C VAL A 19 -4.94 10.36 5.59
N PHE A 20 -6.21 10.01 5.81
CA PHE A 20 -6.59 8.90 6.69
C PHE A 20 -6.07 7.55 6.19
N LEU A 21 -6.29 7.21 4.93
CA LEU A 21 -5.85 5.94 4.33
C LEU A 21 -4.33 5.80 4.30
N CYS A 22 -3.61 6.87 3.90
CA CYS A 22 -2.14 6.87 3.91
C CYS A 22 -1.59 6.73 5.33
N PHE A 23 -2.20 7.41 6.30
CA PHE A 23 -1.78 7.29 7.70
C PHE A 23 -1.96 5.86 8.22
N LEU A 24 -3.13 5.25 7.98
CA LEU A 24 -3.38 3.85 8.35
C LEU A 24 -2.40 2.89 7.65
N GLY A 25 -2.22 3.04 6.34
CA GLY A 25 -1.29 2.22 5.57
C GLY A 25 0.14 2.34 6.07
N PHE A 26 0.58 3.56 6.40
CA PHE A 26 1.90 3.84 6.94
C PHE A 26 2.10 3.17 8.31
N VAL A 27 1.15 3.31 9.23
CA VAL A 27 1.20 2.66 10.55
C VAL A 27 1.23 1.14 10.42
N LEU A 28 0.39 0.55 9.56
CA LEU A 28 0.39 -0.89 9.30
C LEU A 28 1.71 -1.37 8.71
N SER A 29 2.34 -0.56 7.86
CA SER A 29 3.64 -0.90 7.25
C SER A 29 4.77 -0.83 8.28
N ILE A 30 4.78 0.16 9.17
CA ILE A 30 5.72 0.22 10.30
C ILE A 30 5.53 -0.98 11.21
N TYR A 31 4.28 -1.32 11.54
CA TYR A 31 3.99 -2.48 12.37
C TYR A 31 4.47 -3.78 11.72
N ALA A 32 4.22 -3.97 10.43
CA ALA A 32 4.71 -5.12 9.69
C ALA A 32 6.25 -5.21 9.72
N LEU A 33 6.94 -4.09 9.48
CA LEU A 33 8.40 -4.03 9.57
C LEU A 33 8.91 -4.37 10.98
N HIS A 34 8.25 -3.84 12.01
CA HIS A 34 8.60 -4.16 13.40
C HIS A 34 8.44 -5.66 13.69
N VAL A 35 7.34 -6.28 13.26
CA VAL A 35 7.10 -7.72 13.43
C VAL A 35 8.14 -8.55 12.70
N GLU A 36 8.44 -8.20 11.44
CA GLU A 36 9.43 -8.89 10.61
C GLU A 36 10.82 -8.86 11.26
N LEU A 37 11.30 -7.67 11.63
CA LEU A 37 12.60 -7.52 12.29
C LEU A 37 12.64 -8.17 13.68
N SER A 38 11.54 -8.12 14.43
CA SER A 38 11.47 -8.73 15.76
C SER A 38 11.50 -10.26 15.67
N ARG A 39 10.87 -10.85 14.65
CA ARG A 39 10.92 -12.29 14.38
C ARG A 39 12.26 -12.75 13.83
N GLU A 40 12.91 -11.95 12.99
CA GLU A 40 14.27 -12.25 12.50
C GLU A 40 15.28 -12.27 13.65
N ASN A 41 15.15 -11.34 14.60
CA ASN A 41 16.04 -11.26 15.77
C ASN A 41 15.71 -12.28 16.87
N ASN A 42 14.43 -12.65 17.02
CA ASN A 42 13.98 -13.62 18.02
C ASN A 42 12.94 -14.58 17.40
N PRO A 43 13.35 -15.82 17.06
CA PRO A 43 12.45 -16.83 16.51
C PRO A 43 11.23 -17.14 17.40
N ASP A 44 11.34 -16.95 18.73
CA ASP A 44 10.27 -17.21 19.71
C ASP A 44 9.33 -16.02 19.93
N TYR A 45 9.60 -14.84 19.33
CA TYR A 45 8.68 -13.70 19.38
C TYR A 45 7.28 -14.12 18.91
N ARG A 46 6.19 -13.45 19.30
CA ARG A 46 4.87 -13.68 18.69
C ARG A 46 4.19 -12.34 18.45
N ALA A 47 3.74 -12.12 17.22
CA ALA A 47 3.11 -10.86 16.86
C ALA A 47 1.70 -10.78 17.45
N MET A 48 1.22 -9.57 17.75
CA MET A 48 -0.17 -9.38 18.21
C MET A 48 -1.21 -9.81 17.17
N CYS A 49 -0.85 -9.80 15.88
CA CYS A 49 -1.72 -10.30 14.82
C CYS A 49 -1.56 -11.81 14.53
N ASP A 50 -0.82 -12.55 15.36
CA ASP A 50 -0.85 -14.01 15.38
C ASP A 50 -2.05 -14.49 16.23
N LEU A 51 -3.21 -14.66 15.60
CA LEU A 51 -4.48 -15.02 16.27
C LEU A 51 -4.75 -16.53 16.31
N GLY A 52 -3.89 -17.34 15.68
CA GLY A 52 -4.03 -18.79 15.66
C GLY A 52 -3.01 -19.46 14.74
N GLN A 53 -3.12 -20.78 14.58
CA GLN A 53 -2.18 -21.54 13.75
C GLN A 53 -2.25 -21.18 12.26
N TYR A 54 -3.43 -20.77 11.78
CA TYR A 54 -3.72 -20.39 10.38
C TYR A 54 -3.88 -18.87 10.19
N VAL A 55 -3.68 -18.08 11.25
CA VAL A 55 -3.80 -16.62 11.22
C VAL A 55 -2.52 -16.06 11.84
N SER A 56 -1.44 -16.04 11.06
CA SER A 56 -0.14 -15.57 11.53
C SER A 56 0.51 -14.61 10.54
N CYS A 57 0.62 -13.34 10.94
CA CYS A 57 1.43 -12.39 10.18
C CYS A 57 2.92 -12.70 10.29
N SER A 58 3.36 -13.24 11.43
CA SER A 58 4.77 -13.56 11.65
C SER A 58 5.30 -14.53 10.60
N LYS A 59 4.58 -15.64 10.37
CA LYS A 59 4.94 -16.63 9.33
C LYS A 59 4.95 -16.02 7.94
N VAL A 60 3.99 -15.14 7.66
CA VAL A 60 3.87 -14.48 6.36
C VAL A 60 5.03 -13.53 6.11
N PHE A 61 5.41 -12.71 7.09
CA PHE A 61 6.49 -11.74 6.92
C PHE A 61 7.88 -12.37 6.91
N THR A 62 8.12 -13.47 7.63
CA THR A 62 9.40 -14.20 7.55
C THR A 62 9.51 -15.15 6.36
N SER A 63 8.42 -15.32 5.60
CA SER A 63 8.45 -16.13 4.38
C SER A 63 9.30 -15.48 3.29
N ARG A 64 9.72 -16.27 2.29
CA ARG A 64 10.46 -15.75 1.13
C ARG A 64 9.74 -14.61 0.39
N TRP A 65 8.41 -14.54 0.52
CA TRP A 65 7.59 -13.53 -0.15
C TRP A 65 7.48 -12.23 0.66
N GLY A 66 7.89 -12.22 1.93
CA GLY A 66 7.91 -11.06 2.82
C GLY A 66 8.94 -10.00 2.40
N ARG A 67 10.02 -10.42 1.73
CA ARG A 67 11.05 -9.55 1.16
C ARG A 67 10.99 -9.52 -0.37
N GLY A 68 11.05 -8.32 -0.95
CA GLY A 68 11.16 -8.12 -2.40
C GLY A 68 10.11 -8.87 -3.22
N PHE A 69 8.90 -9.08 -2.68
CA PHE A 69 7.84 -9.92 -3.26
C PHE A 69 8.25 -11.38 -3.57
N GLY A 70 9.38 -11.85 -3.05
CA GLY A 70 10.02 -13.11 -3.42
C GLY A 70 10.57 -13.17 -4.85
N LEU A 71 10.54 -12.05 -5.57
CA LEU A 71 10.98 -11.92 -6.98
C LEU A 71 12.33 -11.23 -7.09
N VAL A 72 12.56 -10.17 -6.29
CA VAL A 72 13.79 -9.35 -6.36
C VAL A 72 15.03 -10.19 -6.06
N GLN A 73 14.93 -11.12 -5.12
CA GLN A 73 16.00 -12.06 -4.78
C GLN A 73 16.47 -12.93 -5.95
N ILE A 74 15.60 -13.22 -6.93
CA ILE A 74 15.94 -14.04 -8.11
C ILE A 74 16.80 -13.24 -9.09
N ILE A 75 16.63 -11.92 -9.13
CA ILE A 75 17.29 -11.03 -10.09
C ILE A 75 18.60 -10.47 -9.52
N VAL A 76 18.57 -9.99 -8.27
CA VAL A 76 19.68 -9.22 -7.66
C VAL A 76 20.44 -10.04 -6.60
N GLY A 77 19.99 -11.26 -6.29
CA GLY A 77 20.55 -12.08 -5.23
C GLY A 77 20.01 -11.73 -3.84
N HIS A 78 20.19 -12.66 -2.90
CA HIS A 78 19.63 -12.56 -1.56
C HIS A 78 20.22 -11.41 -0.73
N ASP A 79 21.54 -11.21 -0.83
CA ASP A 79 22.30 -10.25 -0.03
C ASP A 79 22.31 -8.83 -0.62
N SER A 80 21.57 -8.61 -1.71
CA SER A 80 21.48 -7.30 -2.31
C SER A 80 20.70 -6.34 -1.39
N PRO A 81 21.19 -5.10 -1.21
CA PRO A 81 20.45 -4.07 -0.49
C PRO A 81 19.12 -3.69 -1.16
N LEU A 82 18.88 -4.13 -2.41
CA LEU A 82 17.60 -3.96 -3.09
C LEU A 82 16.54 -4.98 -2.64
N ASN A 83 16.93 -6.08 -1.99
CA ASN A 83 16.01 -7.08 -1.45
C ASN A 83 15.47 -6.65 -0.07
N GLN A 84 14.68 -5.58 -0.08
CA GLN A 84 14.08 -4.99 1.12
C GLN A 84 12.77 -5.68 1.52
N PRO A 85 12.40 -5.64 2.80
CA PRO A 85 11.06 -5.99 3.26
C PRO A 85 9.95 -5.29 2.47
N ASN A 86 8.87 -6.00 2.15
CA ASN A 86 7.72 -5.40 1.46
C ASN A 86 7.10 -4.25 2.28
N SER A 87 7.21 -4.34 3.60
CA SER A 87 6.80 -3.30 4.54
C SER A 87 7.54 -1.97 4.30
N VAL A 88 8.83 -2.00 3.93
CA VAL A 88 9.60 -0.80 3.55
C VAL A 88 9.06 -0.19 2.26
N LEU A 89 8.73 -1.02 1.25
CA LEU A 89 8.11 -0.55 0.02
C LEU A 89 6.73 0.08 0.29
N GLY A 90 5.97 -0.48 1.24
CA GLY A 90 4.73 0.11 1.74
C GLY A 90 4.93 1.49 2.37
N ILE A 91 5.91 1.64 3.25
CA ILE A 91 6.26 2.94 3.88
C ILE A 91 6.56 4.00 2.82
N ILE A 92 7.39 3.66 1.82
CA ILE A 92 7.74 4.56 0.71
C ILE A 92 6.47 4.90 -0.10
N PHE A 93 5.67 3.90 -0.45
CA PHE A 93 4.44 4.08 -1.22
C PHE A 93 3.45 5.02 -0.52
N TYR A 94 3.13 4.79 0.76
CA TYR A 94 2.17 5.63 1.49
C TYR A 94 2.70 7.06 1.72
N SER A 95 4.02 7.20 1.90
CA SER A 95 4.67 8.52 2.00
C SER A 95 4.59 9.29 0.68
N LEU A 96 4.84 8.63 -0.45
CA LEU A 96 4.69 9.23 -1.79
C LEU A 96 3.23 9.60 -2.09
N GLN A 97 2.29 8.72 -1.74
CA GLN A 97 0.85 8.95 -1.90
C GLN A 97 0.37 10.18 -1.13
N LEU A 98 0.90 10.39 0.07
CA LEU A 98 0.60 11.57 0.88
C LEU A 98 1.28 12.82 0.31
N GLY A 99 2.59 12.76 0.03
CA GLY A 99 3.38 13.91 -0.44
C GLY A 99 2.91 14.46 -1.78
N LEU A 100 2.75 13.58 -2.78
CA LEU A 100 2.30 14.00 -4.12
C LEU A 100 0.78 14.25 -4.16
N GLY A 101 0.01 13.60 -3.29
CA GLY A 101 -1.44 13.72 -3.22
C GLY A 101 -1.94 15.09 -2.78
N LEU A 102 -1.08 15.95 -2.25
CA LEU A 102 -1.45 17.34 -1.92
C LEU A 102 -1.32 18.30 -3.13
N SER A 103 -0.59 17.89 -4.18
CA SER A 103 -0.31 18.72 -5.36
C SER A 103 -1.43 18.66 -6.42
N GLN A 104 -1.86 19.80 -6.94
CA GLN A 104 -2.88 19.88 -8.01
C GLN A 104 -2.33 19.59 -9.43
N SER A 105 -1.09 19.11 -9.54
CA SER A 105 -0.47 18.80 -10.83
C SER A 105 -1.05 17.53 -11.46
N GLN A 106 -1.40 17.63 -12.74
CA GLN A 106 -1.85 16.49 -13.57
C GLN A 106 -0.81 15.38 -13.68
N LYS A 107 0.46 15.76 -13.81
CA LYS A 107 1.58 14.79 -13.84
C LYS A 107 1.64 14.00 -12.54
N ASN A 108 1.48 14.68 -11.40
CA ASN A 108 1.48 14.03 -10.09
C ASN A 108 0.29 13.09 -9.93
N ALA A 109 -0.90 13.50 -10.40
CA ALA A 109 -2.09 12.63 -10.39
C ALA A 109 -1.87 11.36 -11.24
N ALA A 110 -1.26 11.47 -12.42
CA ALA A 110 -0.92 10.32 -13.26
C ALA A 110 0.08 9.38 -12.57
N ILE A 111 1.15 9.92 -11.98
CA ILE A 111 2.15 9.14 -11.22
C ILE A 111 1.47 8.36 -10.07
N LEU A 112 0.58 9.02 -9.32
CA LEU A 112 -0.13 8.38 -8.21
C LEU A 112 -1.05 7.25 -8.67
N VAL A 113 -1.76 7.42 -9.80
CA VAL A 113 -2.58 6.36 -10.40
C VAL A 113 -1.70 5.17 -10.81
N MET A 114 -0.57 5.43 -11.49
CA MET A 114 0.37 4.37 -11.90
C MET A 114 0.93 3.61 -10.69
N ALA A 115 1.39 4.33 -9.67
CA ALA A 115 1.88 3.73 -8.43
C ALA A 115 0.80 2.89 -7.73
N SER A 116 -0.47 3.34 -7.76
CA SER A 116 -1.59 2.60 -7.17
C SER A 116 -1.91 1.32 -7.93
N TRP A 117 -1.82 1.34 -9.27
CA TRP A 117 -1.97 0.14 -10.08
C TRP A 117 -0.92 -0.91 -9.77
N VAL A 118 0.35 -0.50 -9.68
CA VAL A 118 1.45 -1.38 -9.27
C VAL A 118 1.20 -1.97 -7.88
N SER A 119 0.78 -1.13 -6.93
CA SER A 119 0.47 -1.56 -5.57
C SER A 119 -0.69 -2.56 -5.51
N VAL A 120 -1.76 -2.35 -6.27
CA VAL A 120 -2.90 -3.28 -6.37
C VAL A 120 -2.48 -4.59 -7.05
N ALA A 121 -1.70 -4.54 -8.13
CA ALA A 121 -1.19 -5.75 -8.78
C ALA A 121 -0.31 -6.58 -7.82
N GLY A 122 0.58 -5.92 -7.08
CA GLY A 122 1.38 -6.57 -6.03
C GLY A 122 0.51 -7.14 -4.90
N SER A 123 -0.54 -6.43 -4.52
CA SER A 123 -1.51 -6.89 -3.51
C SER A 123 -2.24 -8.16 -3.95
N LEU A 124 -2.71 -8.22 -5.21
CA LEU A 124 -3.37 -9.40 -5.78
C LEU A 124 -2.41 -10.59 -5.89
N TYR A 125 -1.16 -10.34 -6.27
CA TYR A 125 -0.12 -11.37 -6.30
C TYR A 125 0.12 -11.95 -4.90
N LEU A 126 0.36 -11.10 -3.90
CA LEU A 126 0.60 -11.55 -2.52
C LEU A 126 -0.64 -12.20 -1.90
N ALA A 127 -1.85 -11.72 -2.21
CA ALA A 127 -3.09 -12.36 -1.79
C ALA A 127 -3.23 -13.78 -2.36
N SER A 128 -2.85 -13.97 -3.63
CA SER A 128 -2.83 -15.29 -4.27
C SER A 128 -1.84 -16.22 -3.57
N ILE A 129 -0.65 -15.71 -3.23
CA ILE A 129 0.36 -16.47 -2.47
C ILE A 129 -0.14 -16.85 -1.07
N LEU A 130 -0.80 -15.93 -0.35
CA LEU A 130 -1.38 -16.20 0.96
C LEU A 130 -2.39 -17.37 0.92
N VAL A 131 -3.28 -17.36 -0.06
CA VAL A 131 -4.35 -18.37 -0.19
C VAL A 131 -3.82 -19.70 -0.72
N PHE A 132 -3.04 -19.68 -1.80
CA PHE A 132 -2.69 -20.92 -2.52
C PHE A 132 -1.37 -21.54 -2.08
N VAL A 133 -0.46 -20.76 -1.48
CA VAL A 133 0.90 -21.25 -1.18
C VAL A 133 1.17 -21.34 0.31
N LEU A 134 0.89 -20.30 1.08
CA LEU A 134 1.12 -20.35 2.53
C LEU A 134 -0.03 -21.01 3.28
N GLY A 135 -1.27 -20.83 2.82
CA GLY A 135 -2.46 -21.29 3.54
C GLY A 135 -2.67 -20.55 4.87
N ASP A 136 -2.18 -19.32 4.97
CA ASP A 136 -2.27 -18.47 6.17
C ASP A 136 -3.07 -17.19 5.85
N PHE A 137 -3.87 -16.74 6.82
CA PHE A 137 -4.62 -15.50 6.73
C PHE A 137 -3.90 -14.37 7.49
N CYS A 138 -3.37 -13.38 6.77
CA CYS A 138 -2.71 -12.22 7.36
C CYS A 138 -3.66 -11.01 7.40
N MET A 139 -4.22 -10.71 8.57
CA MET A 139 -5.15 -9.58 8.75
C MET A 139 -4.52 -8.22 8.39
N VAL A 140 -3.25 -8.02 8.73
CA VAL A 140 -2.49 -6.80 8.38
C VAL A 140 -2.38 -6.66 6.86
N CYS A 141 -2.04 -7.74 6.17
CA CYS A 141 -1.89 -7.78 4.71
C CYS A 141 -3.23 -7.52 4.01
N VAL A 142 -4.30 -8.18 4.45
CA VAL A 142 -5.65 -7.93 3.89
C VAL A 142 -6.06 -6.47 4.09
N SER A 143 -5.77 -5.89 5.25
CA SER A 143 -6.04 -4.48 5.53
C SER A 143 -5.27 -3.55 4.58
N THR A 144 -3.98 -3.81 4.32
CA THR A 144 -3.21 -3.01 3.37
C THR A 144 -3.70 -3.18 1.93
N TYR A 145 -4.17 -4.36 1.53
CA TYR A 145 -4.76 -4.57 0.20
C TYR A 145 -6.04 -3.75 0.00
N VAL A 146 -6.91 -3.71 1.02
CA VAL A 146 -8.12 -2.87 0.99
C VAL A 146 -7.75 -1.38 0.90
N ILE A 147 -6.76 -0.94 1.68
CA ILE A 147 -6.26 0.45 1.62
C ILE A 147 -5.71 0.77 0.22
N ASN A 148 -4.93 -0.13 -0.38
CA ASN A 148 -4.35 0.08 -1.71
C ASN A 148 -5.44 0.22 -2.80
N PHE A 149 -6.48 -0.60 -2.73
CA PHE A 149 -7.63 -0.50 -3.63
C PHE A 149 -8.40 0.80 -3.44
N ALA A 150 -8.63 1.21 -2.19
CA ALA A 150 -9.28 2.48 -1.88
C ALA A 150 -8.47 3.69 -2.40
N LEU A 151 -7.13 3.66 -2.26
CA LEU A 151 -6.24 4.69 -2.79
C LEU A 151 -6.28 4.72 -4.33
N LEU A 152 -6.32 3.57 -5.01
CA LEU A 152 -6.50 3.53 -6.46
C LEU A 152 -7.80 4.22 -6.88
N PHE A 153 -8.91 3.91 -6.21
CA PHE A 153 -10.21 4.52 -6.49
C PHE A 153 -10.18 6.05 -6.34
N ILE A 154 -9.62 6.53 -5.21
CA ILE A 154 -9.49 7.96 -4.91
C ILE A 154 -8.58 8.66 -5.94
N ASN A 155 -7.47 8.03 -6.34
CA ASN A 155 -6.55 8.55 -7.34
C ASN A 155 -7.19 8.63 -8.74
N LEU A 156 -7.98 7.63 -9.14
CA LEU A 156 -8.71 7.66 -10.41
C LEU A 156 -9.75 8.79 -10.43
N LYS A 157 -10.55 8.92 -9.36
CA LYS A 157 -11.55 9.99 -9.24
C LYS A 157 -10.91 11.37 -9.27
N ARG A 158 -9.81 11.55 -8.55
CA ARG A 158 -9.06 12.81 -8.55
C ARG A 158 -8.55 13.18 -9.93
N ARG A 159 -8.01 12.22 -10.69
CA ARG A 159 -7.50 12.45 -12.05
C ARG A 159 -8.61 12.97 -12.97
N THR A 160 -9.77 12.32 -12.97
CA THR A 160 -10.94 12.78 -13.75
C THR A 160 -11.36 14.19 -13.36
N VAL A 161 -11.41 14.49 -12.06
CA VAL A 161 -11.76 15.84 -11.57
C VAL A 161 -10.74 16.89 -12.03
N LEU A 162 -9.44 16.59 -12.00
CA LEU A 162 -8.42 17.52 -12.47
C LEU A 162 -8.48 17.72 -13.99
N ASP A 163 -8.79 16.67 -14.75
CA ASP A 163 -8.95 16.73 -16.20
C ASP A 163 -10.12 17.66 -16.56
N GLU A 164 -11.27 17.51 -15.89
CA GLU A 164 -12.43 18.41 -16.06
C GLU A 164 -12.12 19.88 -15.71
N ILE A 165 -11.26 20.13 -14.71
CA ILE A 165 -10.85 21.49 -14.35
C ILE A 165 -9.96 22.08 -15.45
N ARG A 166 -9.03 21.28 -15.97
CA ARG A 166 -8.11 21.73 -17.02
C ARG A 166 -8.88 22.10 -18.29
N GLU A 167 -9.79 21.24 -18.74
CA GLU A 167 -10.63 21.47 -19.93
C GLU A 167 -11.53 22.72 -19.80
N LYS A 168 -11.92 23.11 -18.59
CA LYS A 168 -12.71 24.34 -18.36
C LYS A 168 -11.86 25.62 -18.27
N THR A 169 -10.55 25.48 -18.14
CA THR A 169 -9.60 26.60 -17.96
C THR A 169 -8.84 26.90 -19.26
N GLU A 170 -8.73 25.92 -20.17
CA GLU A 170 -8.19 26.04 -21.52
C GLU A 170 -9.27 26.52 -22.52
#